data_AF-A0A0K2H3E8-F1
#
_entry.id   AF-A0A0K2H3E8-F1
#
_cell.length_a   1.000
_cell.length_b   1.000
_cell.length_c   1.000
_cell.angle_alpha   90.00
_cell.angle_beta   90.00
_cell.angle_gamma   90.00
#
_symmetry.space_group_name_H-M   'P 1'
#
loop_
_entity.id
_entity.type
_entity.pdbx_description
1 polymer ?
#
loop_
_entity_poly.entity_id
_entity_poly.type
_entity_poly.pdbx_seq_one_letter_code
_entity_poly.pdbx_strand_id
1 'polypeptide(L)'
;MTGPKESLYRIDKRLKAEIDGAIDEFGVPTDAESAYRLTETLHPIVSKYRNEYYEHDVSVMGQSVADSGLEIAPAPQRRYEPHATYDSVTRAIGFGNKPTNVVLELVDDETRELIKQSVPAFAFPDHPKAIEQVKARIVRSLTRHARRAGRDAVADSVTASQVRDARTKKRYRGRVGFARVLTGHESCPFCAMLASRGPVYADDTVLKRQDGRKYHDGCDCIAVAVVEGKPWYGEQAYKELEAQWERVAGDLTGADQWKAWQYSYRGTAPGVALRLPRRAGKLLNSAPYFDDEPLPRLSDLVKHSVWGWNRGDESITSDTPRDGHTFDSVRQKGTFFPERWSDQDIADAIAATMEYPDLIESRVVRRIAYRQVDGVMITVQWDYIKGASKPYTAYPVYGDGVEAYDKSAKKRINWGKDGNNQMTKARRIEPDGH
;
A
#
# COMPACT_ATOMS: atom_id res chain seq x y z
N MET A 1 -4.87 -18.42 -24.97
CA MET A 1 -5.32 -18.76 -23.61
C MET A 1 -5.23 -17.51 -22.76
N THR A 2 -6.28 -17.12 -22.05
CA THR A 2 -6.24 -16.00 -21.10
C THR A 2 -5.39 -16.39 -19.90
N GLY A 3 -4.45 -15.54 -19.48
CA GLY A 3 -3.60 -15.82 -18.31
C GLY A 3 -4.40 -15.93 -17.00
N PRO A 4 -3.85 -16.55 -15.94
CA PRO A 4 -4.53 -16.76 -14.66
C PRO A 4 -5.21 -15.50 -14.08
N LYS A 5 -4.55 -14.34 -14.17
CA LYS A 5 -5.09 -13.05 -13.71
C LYS A 5 -6.36 -12.62 -14.46
N GLU A 6 -6.37 -12.78 -15.78
CA GLU A 6 -7.50 -12.39 -16.64
C GLU A 6 -8.72 -13.29 -16.39
N SER A 7 -8.50 -14.59 -16.16
CA SER A 7 -9.58 -15.50 -15.79
C SER A 7 -10.22 -15.11 -14.46
N LEU A 8 -9.41 -14.82 -13.44
CA LEU A 8 -9.90 -14.36 -12.14
C LEU A 8 -10.65 -13.04 -12.22
N TYR A 9 -10.13 -12.07 -12.99
CA TYR A 9 -10.77 -10.79 -13.19
C TYR A 9 -12.20 -10.94 -13.77
N ARG A 10 -12.40 -11.90 -14.69
CA ARG A 10 -13.74 -12.20 -15.22
C ARG A 10 -14.65 -12.81 -14.17
N ILE A 11 -14.16 -13.75 -13.35
CA ILE A 11 -14.92 -14.33 -12.23
C ILE A 11 -15.36 -13.22 -11.26
N ASP A 12 -14.44 -12.33 -10.87
CA ASP A 12 -14.74 -11.17 -10.02
C ASP A 12 -15.82 -10.28 -10.63
N LYS A 13 -15.68 -9.91 -11.91
CA LYS A 13 -16.61 -8.99 -12.57
C LYS A 13 -18.04 -9.54 -12.56
N ARG A 14 -18.22 -10.83 -12.84
CA ARG A 14 -19.54 -11.46 -12.85
C ARG A 14 -20.09 -11.64 -11.44
N LEU A 15 -19.27 -12.05 -10.47
CA LEU A 15 -19.68 -12.16 -9.07
C LEU A 15 -20.15 -10.81 -8.50
N LYS A 16 -19.36 -9.76 -8.72
CA LYS A 16 -19.69 -8.39 -8.27
C LYS A 16 -21.02 -7.96 -8.90
N ALA A 17 -21.20 -8.16 -10.21
CA ALA A 17 -22.44 -7.81 -10.90
C ALA A 17 -23.68 -8.59 -10.40
N GLU A 18 -23.56 -9.90 -10.14
CA GLU A 18 -24.68 -10.71 -9.61
C GLU A 18 -25.04 -10.31 -8.17
N ILE A 19 -24.05 -10.05 -7.31
CA ILE A 19 -24.30 -9.53 -5.95
C ILE A 19 -24.92 -8.14 -6.01
N ASP A 20 -24.35 -7.25 -6.83
CA ASP A 20 -24.82 -5.87 -6.98
C ASP A 20 -26.27 -5.84 -7.45
N GLY A 21 -26.62 -6.63 -8.48
CA GLY A 21 -27.98 -6.73 -8.99
C GLY A 21 -28.96 -7.27 -7.94
N ALA A 22 -28.57 -8.29 -7.18
CA ALA A 22 -29.41 -8.84 -6.11
C ALA A 22 -29.67 -7.83 -4.98
N ILE A 23 -28.69 -6.98 -4.66
CA ILE A 23 -28.84 -5.92 -3.65
C ILE A 23 -29.70 -4.77 -4.22
N ASP A 24 -29.51 -4.39 -5.47
CA ASP A 24 -30.30 -3.32 -6.11
C ASP A 24 -31.78 -3.69 -6.20
N GLU A 25 -32.09 -4.96 -6.47
CA GLU A 25 -33.46 -5.47 -6.49
C GLU A 25 -34.09 -5.54 -5.10
N PHE A 26 -33.30 -5.90 -4.06
CA PHE A 26 -33.80 -6.09 -2.70
C PHE A 26 -33.90 -4.77 -1.90
N GLY A 27 -32.94 -3.86 -2.06
CA GLY A 27 -32.75 -2.69 -1.21
C GLY A 27 -31.87 -2.94 0.02
N VAL A 28 -31.78 -1.95 0.92
CA VAL A 28 -31.05 -2.08 2.19
C VAL A 28 -31.96 -2.76 3.22
N PRO A 29 -31.58 -3.92 3.79
CA PRO A 29 -32.37 -4.55 4.86
C PRO A 29 -32.49 -3.65 6.08
N THR A 30 -33.68 -3.61 6.68
CA THR A 30 -34.04 -2.76 7.82
C THR A 30 -34.05 -3.51 9.15
N ASP A 31 -34.01 -4.84 9.13
CA ASP A 31 -34.14 -5.71 10.30
C ASP A 31 -33.49 -7.09 10.07
N ALA A 32 -33.54 -7.96 11.09
CA ALA A 32 -32.95 -9.29 11.04
C ALA A 32 -33.64 -10.23 10.03
N GLU A 33 -34.95 -10.08 9.82
CA GLU A 33 -35.74 -10.95 8.93
C GLU A 33 -35.49 -10.60 7.46
N SER A 34 -35.52 -9.32 7.11
CA SER A 34 -35.10 -8.82 5.80
C SER A 34 -33.63 -9.15 5.51
N ALA A 35 -32.73 -9.08 6.50
CA ALA A 35 -31.35 -9.51 6.33
C ALA A 35 -31.22 -11.02 6.04
N TYR A 36 -32.08 -11.84 6.64
CA TYR A 36 -32.14 -13.28 6.35
C TYR A 36 -32.67 -13.55 4.94
N ARG A 37 -33.73 -12.87 4.49
CA ARG A 37 -34.24 -12.99 3.11
C ARG A 37 -33.20 -12.61 2.07
N LEU A 38 -32.48 -11.50 2.26
CA LEU A 38 -31.36 -11.15 1.37
C LEU A 38 -30.25 -12.22 1.40
N THR A 39 -30.03 -12.87 2.54
CA THR A 39 -29.08 -13.97 2.66
C THR A 39 -29.48 -15.19 1.82
N GLU A 40 -30.76 -15.53 1.77
CA GLU A 40 -31.27 -16.64 0.94
C GLU A 40 -31.01 -16.40 -0.55
N THR A 41 -31.06 -15.14 -0.99
CA THR A 41 -30.70 -14.73 -2.37
C THR A 41 -29.19 -14.76 -2.60
N LEU A 42 -28.40 -14.19 -1.69
CA LEU A 42 -26.96 -14.01 -1.88
C LEU A 42 -26.15 -15.28 -1.66
N HIS A 43 -26.57 -16.18 -0.77
CA HIS A 43 -25.80 -17.36 -0.41
C HIS A 43 -25.58 -18.32 -1.60
N PRO A 44 -26.60 -18.68 -2.41
CA PRO A 44 -26.41 -19.49 -3.61
C PRO A 44 -25.46 -18.87 -4.64
N ILE A 45 -25.54 -17.55 -4.84
CA ILE A 45 -24.63 -16.81 -5.73
C ILE A 45 -23.18 -17.00 -5.25
N VAL A 46 -22.92 -16.73 -3.97
CA VAL A 46 -21.57 -16.89 -3.40
C VAL A 46 -21.09 -18.34 -3.49
N SER A 47 -21.96 -19.31 -3.21
CA SER A 47 -21.62 -20.74 -3.29
C SER A 47 -21.26 -21.19 -4.71
N LYS A 48 -21.97 -20.70 -5.73
CA LYS A 48 -21.63 -20.91 -7.16
C LYS A 48 -20.21 -20.40 -7.45
N TYR A 49 -19.93 -19.15 -7.11
CA TYR A 49 -18.62 -18.55 -7.40
C TYR A 49 -17.49 -19.13 -6.54
N ARG A 50 -17.77 -19.64 -5.34
CA ARG A 50 -16.78 -20.42 -4.57
C ARG A 50 -16.26 -21.62 -5.35
N ASN A 51 -17.14 -22.34 -6.05
CA ASN A 51 -16.73 -23.49 -6.86
C ASN A 51 -15.86 -23.05 -8.04
N GLU A 52 -16.20 -21.95 -8.71
CA GLU A 52 -15.38 -21.41 -9.81
C GLU A 52 -13.99 -20.97 -9.34
N TYR A 53 -13.89 -20.28 -8.19
CA TYR A 53 -12.60 -19.93 -7.59
C TYR A 53 -11.79 -21.15 -7.19
N TYR A 54 -12.45 -22.18 -6.65
CA TYR A 54 -11.81 -23.44 -6.31
C TYR A 54 -11.21 -24.11 -7.55
N GLU A 55 -12.01 -24.30 -8.59
CA GLU A 55 -11.59 -24.92 -9.85
C GLU A 55 -10.44 -24.13 -10.50
N HIS A 56 -10.57 -22.80 -10.56
CA HIS A 56 -9.54 -21.93 -11.09
C HIS A 56 -8.21 -22.10 -10.35
N ASP A 57 -8.20 -21.89 -9.02
CA ASP A 57 -6.96 -21.86 -8.24
C ASP A 57 -6.33 -23.26 -8.15
N VAL A 58 -7.13 -24.33 -8.10
CA VAL A 58 -6.65 -25.71 -8.16
C VAL A 58 -6.03 -26.03 -9.52
N SER A 59 -6.63 -25.57 -10.61
CA SER A 59 -6.08 -25.74 -11.96
C SER A 59 -4.73 -25.03 -12.10
N VAL A 60 -4.65 -23.77 -11.67
CA VAL A 60 -3.40 -22.98 -11.67
C VAL A 60 -2.33 -23.62 -10.79
N MET A 61 -2.70 -24.10 -9.60
CA MET A 61 -1.79 -24.83 -8.71
C MET A 61 -1.28 -26.11 -9.36
N GLY A 62 -2.17 -26.91 -9.95
CA GLY A 62 -1.82 -28.16 -10.63
C GLY A 62 -0.84 -27.91 -11.76
N GLN A 63 -1.08 -26.88 -12.59
CA GLN A 63 -0.18 -26.50 -13.67
C GLN A 63 1.19 -26.04 -13.14
N SER A 64 1.22 -25.16 -12.12
CA SER A 64 2.47 -24.65 -11.52
C SER A 64 3.35 -25.79 -10.97
N VAL A 65 2.73 -26.80 -10.35
CA VAL A 65 3.43 -27.97 -9.83
C VAL A 65 3.86 -28.92 -10.97
N ALA A 66 3.03 -29.07 -12.00
CA ALA A 66 3.33 -29.88 -13.19
C ALA A 66 4.53 -29.35 -13.98
N ASP A 67 4.70 -28.02 -14.06
CA ASP A 67 5.86 -27.38 -14.70
C ASP A 67 7.19 -27.76 -14.01
N SER A 68 7.13 -28.25 -12.77
CA SER A 68 8.27 -28.79 -12.02
C SER A 68 8.44 -30.31 -12.17
N GLY A 69 7.66 -30.99 -13.01
CA GLY A 69 7.65 -32.44 -13.18
C GLY A 69 6.94 -33.20 -12.03
N LEU A 70 6.12 -32.50 -11.25
CA LEU A 70 5.45 -33.04 -10.07
C LEU A 70 3.93 -33.04 -10.27
N GLU A 71 3.22 -33.78 -9.43
CA GLU A 71 1.76 -33.74 -9.33
C GLU A 71 1.34 -33.51 -7.88
N ILE A 72 0.24 -32.76 -7.70
CA ILE A 72 -0.35 -32.46 -6.40
C ILE A 72 -1.84 -32.76 -6.44
N ALA A 73 -2.34 -33.48 -5.44
CA ALA A 73 -3.77 -33.69 -5.26
C ALA A 73 -4.38 -32.47 -4.55
N PRO A 74 -5.47 -31.88 -5.08
CA PRO A 74 -6.12 -30.76 -4.42
C PRO A 74 -6.83 -31.20 -3.15
N ALA A 75 -6.68 -30.40 -2.09
CA ALA A 75 -7.48 -30.51 -0.88
C ALA A 75 -8.94 -30.16 -1.17
N PRO A 76 -9.91 -30.84 -0.54
CA PRO A 76 -11.33 -30.58 -0.77
C PRO A 76 -11.71 -29.15 -0.36
N GLN A 77 -12.67 -28.57 -1.09
CA GLN A 77 -13.23 -27.28 -0.75
C GLN A 77 -13.87 -27.33 0.65
N ARG A 78 -13.48 -26.39 1.52
CA ARG A 78 -14.11 -26.23 2.84
C ARG A 78 -15.58 -25.84 2.72
N ARG A 79 -16.40 -26.38 3.62
CA ARG A 79 -17.83 -26.07 3.72
C ARG A 79 -18.07 -24.57 3.94
N TYR A 80 -19.09 -24.03 3.28
CA TYR A 80 -19.52 -22.64 3.41
C TYR A 80 -20.95 -22.61 3.90
N GLU A 81 -21.15 -22.16 5.12
CA GLU A 81 -22.46 -22.16 5.76
C GLU A 81 -23.22 -20.86 5.48
N PRO A 82 -24.56 -20.90 5.40
CA PRO A 82 -25.40 -19.70 5.24
C PRO A 82 -25.15 -18.60 6.27
N HIS A 83 -24.84 -18.98 7.52
CA HIS A 83 -24.56 -18.01 8.59
C HIS A 83 -23.42 -17.04 8.23
N ALA A 84 -22.43 -17.47 7.44
CA ALA A 84 -21.34 -16.59 7.01
C ALA A 84 -21.81 -15.48 6.07
N THR A 85 -22.80 -15.76 5.22
CA THR A 85 -23.45 -14.73 4.39
C THR A 85 -24.31 -13.81 5.27
N TYR A 86 -25.08 -14.38 6.19
CA TYR A 86 -25.93 -13.63 7.13
C TYR A 86 -25.13 -12.64 7.99
N ASP A 87 -24.02 -13.09 8.59
CA ASP A 87 -23.12 -12.25 9.38
C ASP A 87 -22.52 -11.10 8.55
N SER A 88 -22.29 -11.34 7.25
CA SER A 88 -21.80 -10.32 6.34
C SER A 88 -22.86 -9.25 6.06
N VAL A 89 -24.11 -9.66 5.85
CA VAL A 89 -25.25 -8.75 5.58
C VAL A 89 -25.56 -7.93 6.84
N THR A 90 -25.80 -8.59 7.98
CA THR A 90 -26.16 -7.92 9.24
C THR A 90 -25.10 -6.93 9.70
N ARG A 91 -23.82 -7.29 9.59
CA ARG A 91 -22.72 -6.37 9.90
C ARG A 91 -22.72 -5.13 9.01
N ALA A 92 -23.01 -5.28 7.72
CA ALA A 92 -22.95 -4.19 6.75
C ALA A 92 -24.03 -3.13 7.01
N ILE A 93 -25.22 -3.55 7.44
CA ILE A 93 -26.36 -2.68 7.73
C ILE A 93 -26.31 -2.03 9.13
N GLY A 94 -25.40 -2.47 10.00
CA GLY A 94 -25.28 -1.96 11.37
C GLY A 94 -26.02 -2.79 12.43
N PHE A 95 -26.33 -4.06 12.14
CA PHE A 95 -26.90 -5.03 13.07
C PHE A 95 -25.85 -6.04 13.59
N GLY A 96 -26.23 -6.80 14.62
CA GLY A 96 -25.45 -7.93 15.16
C GLY A 96 -24.36 -7.54 16.16
N ASN A 97 -23.50 -8.50 16.51
CA ASN A 97 -22.51 -8.35 17.61
C ASN A 97 -21.30 -7.47 17.28
N LYS A 98 -21.09 -7.13 15.99
CA LYS A 98 -19.98 -6.28 15.52
C LYS A 98 -20.46 -5.36 14.39
N PRO A 99 -21.44 -4.48 14.67
CA PRO A 99 -22.08 -3.66 13.64
C PRO A 99 -21.08 -2.68 13.04
N THR A 100 -21.31 -2.28 11.79
CA THR A 100 -20.52 -1.24 11.14
C THR A 100 -21.44 -0.09 10.74
N ASN A 101 -21.26 1.07 11.37
CA ASN A 101 -22.05 2.27 11.04
C ASN A 101 -21.60 2.88 9.72
N VAL A 102 -22.47 3.62 9.06
CA VAL A 102 -22.19 4.44 7.87
C VAL A 102 -22.02 5.90 8.29
N VAL A 103 -21.16 6.62 7.59
CA VAL A 103 -21.01 8.07 7.82
C VAL A 103 -21.89 8.80 6.81
N LEU A 104 -22.88 9.53 7.31
CA LEU A 104 -23.83 10.32 6.52
C LEU A 104 -23.68 11.80 6.85
N GLU A 105 -23.98 12.66 5.87
CA GLU A 105 -24.16 14.10 6.11
C GLU A 105 -25.65 14.34 6.30
N LEU A 106 -26.03 14.59 7.55
CA LEU A 106 -27.41 14.76 7.96
C LEU A 106 -27.62 16.21 8.42
N VAL A 107 -28.82 16.73 8.23
CA VAL A 107 -29.20 18.04 8.78
C VAL A 107 -29.48 17.84 10.26
N ASP A 108 -28.84 18.63 11.11
CA ASP A 108 -29.10 18.68 12.53
C ASP A 108 -30.44 19.34 12.82
N ASP A 109 -31.32 18.69 13.58
CA ASP A 109 -32.69 19.16 13.77
C ASP A 109 -32.78 20.48 14.56
N GLU A 110 -31.79 20.77 15.42
CA GLU A 110 -31.77 21.98 16.26
C GLU A 110 -31.09 23.15 15.54
N THR A 111 -29.89 22.91 15.02
CA THR A 111 -29.04 23.95 14.42
C THR A 111 -29.31 24.14 12.92
N ARG A 112 -29.98 23.19 12.27
CA ARG A 112 -30.18 23.12 10.81
C ARG A 112 -28.89 23.07 9.99
N GLU A 113 -27.75 22.77 10.63
CA GLU A 113 -26.47 22.63 9.97
C GLU A 113 -26.27 21.20 9.43
N LEU A 114 -25.50 21.07 8.34
CA LEU A 114 -25.08 19.77 7.82
C LEU A 114 -23.93 19.22 8.65
N ILE A 115 -24.18 18.12 9.38
CA ILE A 115 -23.19 17.47 10.24
C ILE A 115 -22.91 16.03 9.77
N LYS A 116 -21.66 15.60 9.92
CA LYS A 116 -21.24 14.22 9.63
C LYS A 116 -21.53 13.34 10.83
N GLN A 117 -22.46 12.40 10.70
CA GLN A 117 -22.84 11.48 11.76
C GLN A 117 -22.54 10.02 11.38
N SER A 118 -22.13 9.23 12.38
CA SER A 118 -21.86 7.79 12.24
C SER A 118 -23.07 7.00 12.75
N VAL A 119 -23.96 6.58 11.84
CA VAL A 119 -25.27 6.00 12.13
C VAL A 119 -25.39 4.57 11.59
N PRO A 120 -26.26 3.71 12.15
CA PRO A 120 -26.56 2.43 11.52
C PRO A 120 -27.29 2.64 10.18
N ALA A 121 -26.95 1.86 9.15
CA ALA A 121 -27.51 2.05 7.82
C ALA A 121 -28.99 1.64 7.74
N PHE A 122 -29.40 0.64 8.53
CA PHE A 122 -30.80 0.19 8.59
C PHE A 122 -31.78 1.28 9.02
N ALA A 123 -31.31 2.32 9.73
CA ALA A 123 -32.13 3.45 10.15
C ALA A 123 -32.34 4.48 9.02
N PHE A 124 -31.56 4.40 7.94
CA PHE A 124 -31.60 5.29 6.79
C PHE A 124 -31.56 4.47 5.47
N PRO A 125 -32.50 3.52 5.28
CA PRO A 125 -32.41 2.54 4.19
C PRO A 125 -32.47 3.18 2.80
N ASP A 126 -33.18 4.32 2.67
CA ASP A 126 -33.36 5.03 1.40
C ASP A 126 -32.29 6.10 1.15
N HIS A 127 -31.39 6.36 2.10
CA HIS A 127 -30.36 7.39 1.93
C HIS A 127 -29.33 6.92 0.89
N PRO A 128 -29.06 7.68 -0.20
CA PRO A 128 -28.18 7.22 -1.28
C PRO A 128 -26.79 6.76 -0.82
N LYS A 129 -26.14 7.53 0.08
CA LYS A 129 -24.85 7.14 0.67
C LYS A 129 -24.93 5.89 1.58
N ALA A 130 -26.07 5.62 2.22
CA ALA A 130 -26.25 4.43 3.03
C ALA A 130 -26.34 3.19 2.12
N ILE A 131 -27.15 3.27 1.06
CA ILE A 131 -27.26 2.25 0.02
C ILE A 131 -25.89 1.94 -0.58
N GLU A 132 -25.17 2.97 -1.04
CA GLU A 132 -23.83 2.84 -1.63
C GLU A 132 -22.84 2.15 -0.67
N GLN A 133 -22.77 2.60 0.58
CA GLN A 133 -21.85 2.05 1.57
C GLN A 133 -22.20 0.61 1.97
N VAL A 134 -23.49 0.28 2.15
CA VAL A 134 -23.95 -1.08 2.46
C VAL A 134 -23.62 -2.01 1.31
N LYS A 135 -24.00 -1.65 0.07
CA LYS A 135 -23.71 -2.41 -1.14
C LYS A 135 -22.22 -2.70 -1.27
N ALA A 136 -21.39 -1.65 -1.22
CA ALA A 136 -19.95 -1.79 -1.32
C ALA A 136 -19.35 -2.69 -0.22
N ARG A 137 -19.89 -2.69 1.00
CA ARG A 137 -19.44 -3.57 2.09
C ARG A 137 -19.82 -5.03 1.85
N ILE A 138 -21.08 -5.29 1.49
CA ILE A 138 -21.55 -6.65 1.21
C ILE A 138 -20.75 -7.25 0.06
N VAL A 139 -20.61 -6.52 -1.06
CA VAL A 139 -19.86 -6.96 -2.24
C VAL A 139 -18.41 -7.31 -1.89
N ARG A 140 -17.69 -6.44 -1.17
CA ARG A 140 -16.29 -6.70 -0.80
C ARG A 140 -16.15 -7.91 0.13
N SER A 141 -17.08 -8.09 1.07
CA SER A 141 -17.06 -9.20 2.02
C SER A 141 -17.40 -10.53 1.36
N LEU A 142 -18.46 -10.58 0.56
CA LEU A 142 -18.89 -11.78 -0.14
C LEU A 142 -17.92 -12.18 -1.27
N THR A 143 -17.30 -11.20 -1.95
CA THR A 143 -16.19 -11.46 -2.89
C THR A 143 -15.01 -12.12 -2.17
N ARG A 144 -14.68 -11.68 -0.95
CA ARG A 144 -13.66 -12.36 -0.12
C ARG A 144 -14.09 -13.78 0.23
N HIS A 145 -15.36 -14.01 0.56
CA HIS A 145 -15.89 -15.35 0.89
C HIS A 145 -15.79 -16.29 -0.31
N ALA A 146 -16.14 -15.82 -1.51
CA ALA A 146 -16.02 -16.57 -2.75
C ALA A 146 -14.57 -17.00 -3.02
N ARG A 147 -13.66 -16.02 -3.10
CA ARG A 147 -12.22 -16.24 -3.33
C ARG A 147 -11.54 -17.11 -2.27
N ARG A 148 -12.10 -17.19 -1.07
CA ARG A 148 -11.52 -18.00 0.01
C ARG A 148 -11.51 -19.49 -0.34
N ALA A 149 -12.45 -19.97 -1.16
CA ALA A 149 -12.50 -21.38 -1.55
C ALA A 149 -11.20 -21.85 -2.23
N GLY A 150 -10.78 -21.15 -3.29
CA GLY A 150 -9.53 -21.46 -4.01
C GLY A 150 -8.27 -21.23 -3.17
N ARG A 151 -8.19 -20.08 -2.48
CA ARG A 151 -7.02 -19.76 -1.64
C ARG A 151 -6.80 -20.74 -0.49
N ASP A 152 -7.87 -21.16 0.19
CA ASP A 152 -7.78 -22.18 1.23
C ASP A 152 -7.42 -23.55 0.62
N ALA A 153 -7.96 -23.90 -0.56
CA ALA A 153 -7.62 -25.15 -1.24
C ALA A 153 -6.14 -25.23 -1.61
N VAL A 154 -5.55 -24.17 -2.19
CA VAL A 154 -4.11 -24.15 -2.49
C VAL A 154 -3.27 -24.29 -1.22
N ALA A 155 -3.58 -23.50 -0.20
CA ALA A 155 -2.85 -23.55 1.07
C ALA A 155 -2.96 -24.95 1.72
N ASP A 156 -4.16 -25.51 1.80
CA ASP A 156 -4.40 -26.82 2.42
C ASP A 156 -3.74 -27.95 1.62
N SER A 157 -3.73 -27.87 0.28
CA SER A 157 -3.09 -28.87 -0.59
C SER A 157 -1.58 -28.91 -0.38
N VAL A 158 -0.95 -27.74 -0.32
CA VAL A 158 0.48 -27.58 -0.07
C VAL A 158 0.83 -28.05 1.35
N THR A 159 0.07 -27.62 2.36
CA THR A 159 0.31 -28.02 3.76
C THR A 159 0.16 -29.53 3.95
N ALA A 160 -0.80 -30.17 3.27
CA ALA A 160 -0.94 -31.63 3.30
C ALA A 160 0.27 -32.36 2.70
N SER A 161 1.11 -31.67 1.91
CA SER A 161 2.38 -32.17 1.37
C SER A 161 2.28 -33.53 0.65
N GLN A 162 1.16 -33.75 -0.04
CA GLN A 162 0.90 -34.96 -0.84
C GLN A 162 1.37 -34.78 -2.29
N VAL A 163 2.62 -34.35 -2.46
CA VAL A 163 3.22 -34.13 -3.77
C VAL A 163 3.98 -35.38 -4.23
N ARG A 164 3.86 -35.72 -5.51
CA ARG A 164 4.51 -36.90 -6.11
C ARG A 164 5.27 -36.50 -7.38
N ASP A 165 6.29 -37.29 -7.71
CA ASP A 165 6.90 -37.25 -9.03
C ASP A 165 5.87 -37.71 -10.07
N ALA A 166 5.62 -36.89 -11.09
CA ALA A 166 4.55 -37.16 -12.05
C ALA A 166 4.82 -38.44 -12.87
N ARG A 167 6.08 -38.82 -13.07
CA ARG A 167 6.50 -39.98 -13.85
C ARG A 167 6.60 -41.24 -12.99
N THR A 168 7.33 -41.18 -11.88
CA THR A 168 7.60 -42.36 -11.06
C THR A 168 6.52 -42.63 -10.02
N LYS A 169 5.58 -41.71 -9.82
CA LYS A 169 4.51 -41.73 -8.80
C LYS A 169 5.03 -41.86 -7.36
N LYS A 170 6.33 -41.66 -7.15
CA LYS A 170 6.96 -41.70 -5.82
C LYS A 170 6.72 -40.38 -5.11
N ARG A 171 6.57 -40.43 -3.79
CA ARG A 171 6.43 -39.23 -2.96
C ARG A 171 7.63 -38.29 -3.18
N TYR A 172 7.34 -37.02 -3.45
CA TYR A 172 8.35 -35.96 -3.52
C TYR A 172 8.87 -35.65 -2.11
N ARG A 173 10.20 -35.56 -1.96
CA ARG A 173 10.85 -35.33 -0.65
C ARG A 173 11.27 -33.87 -0.42
N GLY A 174 11.18 -33.01 -1.43
CA GLY A 174 11.48 -31.58 -1.29
C GLY A 174 10.33 -30.81 -0.62
N ARG A 175 10.57 -29.53 -0.32
CA ARG A 175 9.55 -28.67 0.27
C ARG A 175 8.66 -28.06 -0.81
N VAL A 176 7.38 -28.00 -0.51
CA VAL A 176 6.39 -27.24 -1.28
C VAL A 176 5.72 -26.29 -0.31
N GLY A 177 5.66 -25.03 -0.69
CA GLY A 177 5.08 -23.94 0.07
C GLY A 177 4.04 -23.22 -0.77
N PHE A 178 3.50 -22.13 -0.24
CA PHE A 178 2.64 -21.24 -1.00
C PHE A 178 3.09 -19.80 -0.81
N ALA A 179 2.96 -19.00 -1.86
CA ALA A 179 3.21 -17.57 -1.83
C ALA A 179 1.91 -16.81 -2.15
N ARG A 180 1.81 -15.58 -1.65
CA ARG A 180 0.75 -14.65 -2.06
C ARG A 180 1.25 -13.84 -3.24
N VAL A 181 0.42 -13.74 -4.26
CA VAL A 181 0.73 -12.94 -5.46
C VAL A 181 -0.35 -11.90 -5.66
N LEU A 182 0.07 -10.65 -5.83
CA LEU A 182 -0.82 -9.54 -6.15
C LEU A 182 -1.29 -9.65 -7.60
N THR A 183 -2.59 -9.47 -7.85
CA THR A 183 -3.10 -9.46 -9.23
C THR A 183 -2.88 -8.10 -9.88
N GLY A 184 -2.88 -7.02 -9.10
CA GLY A 184 -2.48 -5.66 -9.53
C GLY A 184 -3.66 -4.74 -9.85
N HIS A 185 -4.90 -5.14 -9.54
CA HIS A 185 -6.09 -4.31 -9.75
C HIS A 185 -6.43 -3.48 -8.50
N GLU A 186 -6.37 -4.11 -7.31
CA GLU A 186 -6.77 -3.55 -6.03
C GLU A 186 -5.93 -4.19 -4.90
N SER A 187 -4.65 -3.85 -4.82
CA SER A 187 -3.76 -4.38 -3.78
C SER A 187 -3.60 -3.38 -2.63
N CYS A 188 -4.01 -3.77 -1.42
CA CYS A 188 -3.84 -2.93 -0.23
C CYS A 188 -2.45 -3.16 0.41
N PRO A 189 -1.94 -2.20 1.22
CA PRO A 189 -0.64 -2.35 1.89
C PRO A 189 -0.52 -3.65 2.70
N PHE A 190 -1.60 -4.12 3.34
CA PHE A 190 -1.54 -5.35 4.14
C PHE A 190 -1.30 -6.58 3.26
N CYS A 191 -1.99 -6.70 2.14
CA CYS A 191 -1.78 -7.82 1.22
C CYS A 191 -0.40 -7.72 0.55
N ALA A 192 0.07 -6.52 0.23
CA ALA A 192 1.41 -6.31 -0.32
C ALA A 192 2.52 -6.68 0.67
N MET A 193 2.36 -6.35 1.97
CA MET A 193 3.25 -6.83 3.04
C MET A 193 3.24 -8.37 3.11
N LEU A 194 2.08 -9.02 3.04
CA LEU A 194 2.06 -10.49 3.11
C LEU A 194 2.68 -11.12 1.86
N ALA A 195 2.59 -10.47 0.71
CA ALA A 195 3.20 -10.91 -0.54
C ALA A 195 4.73 -10.71 -0.55
N SER A 196 5.23 -9.65 0.12
CA SER A 196 6.67 -9.38 0.23
C SER A 196 7.44 -10.44 1.05
N ARG A 197 6.74 -11.28 1.82
CA ARG A 197 7.36 -12.38 2.59
C ARG A 197 7.75 -13.59 1.76
N GLY A 198 7.27 -13.68 0.51
CA GLY A 198 7.55 -14.81 -0.36
C GLY A 198 6.87 -16.11 0.05
N PRO A 199 7.42 -17.26 -0.38
CA PRO A 199 6.82 -18.56 -0.13
C PRO A 199 6.96 -19.01 1.33
N VAL A 200 5.85 -19.48 1.89
CA VAL A 200 5.78 -20.05 3.24
C VAL A 200 5.78 -21.58 3.13
N TYR A 201 6.82 -22.21 3.69
CA TYR A 201 7.06 -23.66 3.60
C TYR A 201 6.75 -24.43 4.90
N ALA A 202 6.40 -23.72 5.98
CA ALA A 202 5.99 -24.28 7.26
C ALA A 202 4.79 -23.50 7.82
N ASP A 203 4.00 -24.12 8.69
CA ASP A 203 2.74 -23.58 9.22
C ASP A 203 3.05 -22.51 10.29
N ASP A 204 3.61 -21.37 9.89
CA ASP A 204 3.97 -20.32 10.84
C ASP A 204 2.79 -19.35 11.10
N THR A 205 2.69 -18.99 12.38
CA THR A 205 1.56 -18.38 13.10
C THR A 205 1.25 -16.92 12.73
N VAL A 206 1.84 -16.37 11.65
CA VAL A 206 1.77 -14.93 11.31
C VAL A 206 0.91 -14.65 10.07
N LEU A 207 -0.01 -15.55 9.72
CA LEU A 207 -0.91 -15.38 8.56
C LEU A 207 -2.26 -14.74 8.91
N LYS A 208 -2.53 -14.50 10.20
CA LYS A 208 -3.81 -14.05 10.70
C LYS A 208 -3.71 -12.61 11.18
N ARG A 209 -4.71 -11.79 10.86
CA ARG A 209 -4.97 -10.53 11.56
C ARG A 209 -5.26 -10.82 13.03
N GLN A 210 -5.25 -9.78 13.86
CA GLN A 210 -5.71 -9.84 15.26
C GLN A 210 -7.15 -10.38 15.39
N ASP A 211 -7.98 -10.22 14.35
CA ASP A 211 -9.34 -10.76 14.26
C ASP A 211 -9.41 -12.24 13.80
N GLY A 212 -8.26 -12.91 13.65
CA GLY A 212 -8.14 -14.31 13.22
C GLY A 212 -8.25 -14.54 11.71
N ARG A 213 -8.59 -13.53 10.89
CA ARG A 213 -8.78 -13.68 9.44
C ARG A 213 -7.45 -13.66 8.68
N LYS A 214 -7.32 -14.53 7.68
CA LYS A 214 -6.14 -14.59 6.78
C LYS A 214 -6.17 -13.54 5.65
N TYR A 215 -7.34 -13.01 5.31
CA TYR A 215 -7.56 -12.08 4.19
C TYR A 215 -8.54 -10.98 4.60
N HIS A 216 -8.34 -9.75 4.12
CA HIS A 216 -9.27 -8.63 4.34
C HIS A 216 -10.23 -8.44 3.16
N ASP A 217 -11.31 -7.68 3.38
CA ASP A 217 -12.29 -7.31 2.35
C ASP A 217 -11.64 -6.48 1.25
N GLY A 218 -11.95 -6.77 -0.02
CA GLY A 218 -11.36 -6.07 -1.17
C GLY A 218 -9.89 -6.41 -1.47
N CYS A 219 -9.35 -7.51 -0.93
CA CYS A 219 -8.01 -7.98 -1.33
C CYS A 219 -8.09 -8.83 -2.61
N ASP A 220 -7.30 -8.44 -3.61
CA ASP A 220 -7.25 -9.09 -4.92
C ASP A 220 -6.20 -10.22 -5.03
N CYS A 221 -5.34 -10.42 -4.02
CA CYS A 221 -4.26 -11.41 -4.08
C CYS A 221 -4.75 -12.86 -4.19
N ILE A 222 -3.92 -13.68 -4.84
CA ILE A 222 -4.08 -15.12 -5.04
C ILE A 222 -3.05 -15.91 -4.23
N ALA A 223 -3.30 -17.20 -4.02
CA ALA A 223 -2.33 -18.14 -3.47
C ALA A 223 -1.75 -18.98 -4.60
N VAL A 224 -0.43 -19.11 -4.65
CA VAL A 224 0.30 -19.88 -5.67
C VAL A 224 1.16 -20.92 -4.97
N ALA A 225 1.11 -22.17 -5.42
CA ALA A 225 2.02 -23.21 -4.92
C ALA A 225 3.43 -22.99 -5.46
N VAL A 226 4.41 -23.15 -4.56
CA VAL A 226 5.82 -22.93 -4.84
C VAL A 226 6.61 -24.18 -4.46
N VAL A 227 7.28 -24.77 -5.43
CA VAL A 227 8.25 -25.84 -5.18
C VAL A 227 9.59 -25.19 -4.88
N GLU A 228 10.21 -25.56 -3.76
CA GLU A 228 11.49 -24.98 -3.38
C GLU A 228 12.56 -25.19 -4.48
N GLY A 229 13.29 -24.13 -4.81
CA GLY A 229 14.35 -24.15 -5.82
C GLY A 229 13.85 -24.22 -7.27
N LYS A 230 12.54 -24.02 -7.51
CA LYS A 230 11.95 -23.96 -8.85
C LYS A 230 11.37 -22.57 -9.13
N PRO A 231 11.40 -22.11 -10.38
CA PRO A 231 10.73 -20.87 -10.75
C PRO A 231 9.22 -21.01 -10.55
N TRP A 232 8.56 -19.92 -10.20
CA TRP A 232 7.12 -19.93 -9.92
C TRP A 232 6.45 -18.63 -10.34
N TYR A 233 5.14 -18.71 -10.57
CA TYR A 233 4.35 -17.58 -11.02
C TYR A 233 4.30 -16.46 -9.97
N GLY A 234 4.85 -15.29 -10.30
CA GLY A 234 4.86 -14.13 -9.41
C GLY A 234 6.16 -13.95 -8.62
N GLU A 235 7.18 -14.78 -8.85
CA GLU A 235 8.48 -14.70 -8.16
C GLU A 235 9.13 -13.31 -8.29
N GLN A 236 9.15 -12.74 -9.50
CA GLN A 236 9.73 -11.42 -9.74
C GLN A 236 9.00 -10.31 -8.97
N ALA A 237 7.66 -10.34 -9.00
CA ALA A 237 6.85 -9.37 -8.25
C ALA A 237 7.03 -9.50 -6.73
N TYR A 238 7.24 -10.73 -6.23
CA TYR A 238 7.63 -10.94 -4.84
C TYR A 238 8.99 -10.29 -4.54
N LYS A 239 10.02 -10.55 -5.35
CA LYS A 239 11.37 -9.99 -5.12
C LYS A 239 11.36 -8.45 -5.10
N GLU A 240 10.57 -7.83 -5.97
CA GLU A 240 10.37 -6.37 -5.99
C GLU A 240 9.71 -5.88 -4.70
N LEU A 241 8.64 -6.56 -4.24
CA LEU A 241 7.96 -6.21 -2.99
C LEU A 241 8.83 -6.47 -1.76
N GLU A 242 9.61 -7.53 -1.76
CA GLU A 242 10.58 -7.86 -0.70
C GLU A 242 11.65 -6.77 -0.61
N ALA A 243 12.28 -6.42 -1.74
CA ALA A 243 13.26 -5.34 -1.78
C ALA A 243 12.67 -4.00 -1.30
N GLN A 244 11.42 -3.70 -1.67
CA GLN A 244 10.72 -2.52 -1.18
C GLN A 244 10.46 -2.59 0.32
N TRP A 245 9.99 -3.74 0.83
CA TRP A 245 9.71 -3.95 2.25
C TRP A 245 10.98 -3.79 3.10
N GLU A 246 12.06 -4.47 2.73
CA GLU A 246 13.34 -4.40 3.43
C GLU A 246 13.87 -2.97 3.48
N ARG A 247 13.84 -2.25 2.34
CA ARG A 247 14.25 -0.84 2.25
C ARG A 247 13.49 0.06 3.21
N VAL A 248 12.16 -0.05 3.25
CA VAL A 248 11.32 0.95 3.94
C VAL A 248 10.98 0.56 5.37
N ALA A 249 11.02 -0.72 5.71
CA ALA A 249 10.50 -1.26 6.96
C ALA A 249 11.39 -2.34 7.61
N GLY A 250 12.42 -2.86 6.93
CA GLY A 250 13.22 -4.00 7.42
C GLY A 250 13.95 -3.75 8.74
N ASP A 251 14.39 -2.52 8.99
CA ASP A 251 15.09 -2.10 10.22
C ASP A 251 14.17 -1.55 11.32
N LEU A 252 12.84 -1.60 11.12
CA LEU A 252 11.83 -1.15 12.08
C LEU A 252 11.09 -2.33 12.71
N THR A 253 10.48 -2.10 13.88
CA THR A 253 9.67 -3.12 14.57
C THR A 253 8.30 -2.58 14.98
N GLY A 254 7.37 -3.49 15.25
CA GLY A 254 6.06 -3.16 15.81
C GLY A 254 5.23 -2.19 14.96
N ALA A 255 4.65 -1.17 15.60
CA ALA A 255 3.76 -0.23 14.94
C ALA A 255 4.47 0.65 13.90
N ASP A 256 5.75 0.93 14.09
CA ASP A 256 6.55 1.79 13.22
C ASP A 256 6.84 1.10 11.88
N GLN A 257 7.14 -0.20 11.91
CA GLN A 257 7.30 -1.01 10.71
C GLN A 257 6.06 -0.94 9.81
N TRP A 258 4.88 -1.11 10.40
CA TRP A 258 3.61 -1.04 9.68
C TRP A 258 3.32 0.37 9.14
N LYS A 259 3.56 1.43 9.94
CA LYS A 259 3.38 2.82 9.51
C LYS A 259 4.29 3.18 8.33
N ALA A 260 5.56 2.79 8.39
CA ALA A 260 6.53 3.05 7.32
C ALA A 260 6.11 2.37 6.02
N TRP A 261 5.73 1.09 6.09
CA TRP A 261 5.23 0.36 4.93
C TRP A 261 3.96 0.99 4.35
N GLN A 262 2.97 1.31 5.19
CA GLN A 262 1.74 1.96 4.73
C GLN A 262 2.02 3.31 4.04
N TYR A 263 2.95 4.10 4.60
CA TYR A 263 3.32 5.40 4.05
C TYR A 263 3.97 5.25 2.68
N SER A 264 4.94 4.34 2.53
CA SER A 264 5.61 4.11 1.26
C SER A 264 4.67 3.53 0.22
N TYR A 265 3.91 2.48 0.57
CA TYR A 265 3.06 1.76 -0.39
C TYR A 265 1.87 2.61 -0.87
N ARG A 266 1.33 3.48 -0.01
CA ARG A 266 0.32 4.49 -0.40
C ARG A 266 0.96 5.78 -0.92
N GLY A 267 2.29 5.84 -0.95
CA GLY A 267 3.05 7.01 -1.33
C GLY A 267 2.60 7.49 -2.70
N THR A 268 2.52 8.81 -2.85
CA THR A 268 2.01 9.45 -4.07
C THR A 268 3.12 10.03 -4.94
N ALA A 269 4.38 9.77 -4.59
CA ALA A 269 5.55 10.12 -5.42
C ALA A 269 5.82 8.93 -6.37
N PRO A 270 5.55 9.06 -7.68
CA PRO A 270 5.70 7.94 -8.61
C PRO A 270 7.15 7.45 -8.70
N GLY A 271 7.33 6.13 -8.82
CA GLY A 271 8.64 5.52 -9.07
C GLY A 271 9.62 5.50 -7.88
N VAL A 272 9.20 5.96 -6.69
CA VAL A 272 10.07 6.06 -5.51
C VAL A 272 9.47 5.29 -4.32
N ALA A 273 10.30 4.50 -3.65
CA ALA A 273 10.00 3.91 -2.35
C ALA A 273 10.36 4.89 -1.23
N LEU A 274 9.35 5.56 -0.66
CA LEU A 274 9.54 6.58 0.37
C LEU A 274 9.93 5.95 1.71
N ARG A 275 11.23 5.97 2.03
CA ARG A 275 11.75 5.62 3.35
C ARG A 275 11.54 6.81 4.30
N LEU A 276 10.63 6.65 5.27
CA LEU A 276 10.41 7.67 6.30
C LEU A 276 11.67 7.88 7.16
N PRO A 277 11.90 9.12 7.64
CA PRO A 277 12.97 9.43 8.58
C PRO A 277 12.87 8.58 9.85
N ARG A 278 13.99 8.03 10.28
CA ARG A 278 14.08 7.19 11.49
C ARG A 278 15.41 7.37 12.21
N ARG A 279 15.41 7.16 13.52
CA ARG A 279 16.59 7.22 14.39
C ARG A 279 16.52 6.12 15.44
N ALA A 280 17.65 5.43 15.68
CA ALA A 280 17.74 4.35 16.66
C ALA A 280 16.62 3.28 16.55
N GLY A 281 16.30 2.85 15.32
CA GLY A 281 15.29 1.81 15.06
C GLY A 281 13.83 2.25 15.25
N LYS A 282 13.56 3.56 15.37
CA LYS A 282 12.21 4.13 15.51
C LYS A 282 11.94 5.22 14.49
N LEU A 283 10.69 5.37 14.08
CA LEU A 283 10.28 6.47 13.21
C LEU A 283 10.49 7.81 13.91
N LEU A 284 11.11 8.73 13.19
CA LEU A 284 11.35 10.09 13.63
C LEU A 284 10.12 10.92 13.24
N ASN A 285 9.34 11.36 14.23
CA ASN A 285 8.13 12.16 14.00
C ASN A 285 8.35 13.66 14.27
N SER A 286 9.41 14.00 15.00
CA SER A 286 9.84 15.36 15.34
C SER A 286 11.30 15.58 14.94
N ALA A 287 11.68 16.84 14.75
CA ALA A 287 13.05 17.27 14.52
C ALA A 287 13.70 17.57 15.89
N PRO A 288 14.49 16.66 16.48
CA PRO A 288 15.12 16.89 17.80
C PRO A 288 16.06 18.09 17.78
N TYR A 289 16.64 18.39 16.62
CA TYR A 289 17.52 19.53 16.38
C TYR A 289 16.78 20.88 16.23
N PHE A 290 15.44 20.87 16.30
CA PHE A 290 14.58 22.06 16.36
C PHE A 290 13.55 21.89 17.49
N ASP A 291 14.00 21.67 18.72
CA ASP A 291 13.15 21.62 19.91
C ASP A 291 11.96 20.64 19.79
N ASP A 292 12.19 19.49 19.14
CA ASP A 292 11.18 18.47 18.86
C ASP A 292 9.95 18.96 18.07
N GLU A 293 10.11 19.99 17.25
CA GLU A 293 9.08 20.43 16.30
C GLU A 293 8.70 19.29 15.32
N PRO A 294 7.42 19.16 14.89
CA PRO A 294 7.02 18.11 13.96
C PRO A 294 7.82 18.14 12.65
N LEU A 295 8.09 16.97 12.05
CA LEU A 295 8.68 16.93 10.72
C LEU A 295 7.65 17.22 9.61
N PRO A 296 8.07 17.87 8.49
CA PRO A 296 7.23 18.00 7.31
C PRO A 296 6.98 16.63 6.63
N ARG A 297 5.95 16.56 5.78
CA ARG A 297 5.68 15.36 4.98
C ARG A 297 6.77 15.15 3.92
N LEU A 298 7.48 14.02 4.03
CA LEU A 298 8.52 13.62 3.07
C LEU A 298 8.02 13.56 1.63
N SER A 299 6.84 12.97 1.40
CA SER A 299 6.22 12.86 0.08
C SER A 299 6.14 14.19 -0.66
N ASP A 300 5.80 15.26 0.05
CA ASP A 300 5.57 16.56 -0.55
C ASP A 300 6.91 17.21 -0.93
N LEU A 301 7.94 17.01 -0.11
CA LEU A 301 9.32 17.45 -0.41
C LEU A 301 9.89 16.72 -1.63
N VAL A 302 9.73 15.39 -1.69
CA VAL A 302 10.18 14.59 -2.84
C VAL A 302 9.43 15.00 -4.10
N LYS A 303 8.10 15.17 -4.01
CA LYS A 303 7.30 15.59 -5.15
C LYS A 303 7.70 16.96 -5.70
N HIS A 304 7.95 17.91 -4.80
CA HIS A 304 8.47 19.22 -5.18
C HIS A 304 9.84 19.10 -5.84
N SER A 305 10.73 18.29 -5.26
CA SER A 305 12.10 18.12 -5.73
C SER A 305 12.19 17.49 -7.10
N VAL A 306 11.24 16.62 -7.46
CA VAL A 306 11.27 15.90 -8.74
C VAL A 306 10.36 16.56 -9.79
N TRP A 307 9.12 16.90 -9.44
CA TRP A 307 8.12 17.41 -10.38
C TRP A 307 7.81 18.91 -10.21
N GLY A 308 8.39 19.60 -9.23
CA GLY A 308 8.03 21.00 -8.94
C GLY A 308 6.65 21.15 -8.28
N TRP A 309 6.03 20.02 -7.89
CA TRP A 309 4.70 19.93 -7.32
C TRP A 309 4.58 20.69 -6.00
N ASN A 310 3.44 21.36 -5.79
CA ASN A 310 3.08 22.07 -4.58
C ASN A 310 1.74 21.57 -4.03
N ARG A 311 1.50 21.86 -2.75
CA ARG A 311 0.25 21.48 -2.12
C ARG A 311 -0.93 22.23 -2.76
N GLY A 312 -1.83 21.46 -3.35
CA GLY A 312 -2.99 21.98 -4.09
C GLY A 312 -2.95 21.64 -5.57
N ASP A 313 -1.76 21.27 -6.08
CA ASP A 313 -1.61 20.80 -7.45
C ASP A 313 -2.29 19.43 -7.62
N GLU A 314 -2.64 19.11 -8.87
CA GLU A 314 -3.21 17.84 -9.25
C GLU A 314 -2.26 16.66 -8.96
N SER A 315 -2.79 15.43 -9.07
CA SER A 315 -1.98 14.23 -8.91
C SER A 315 -0.98 14.11 -10.05
N ILE A 316 0.24 13.67 -9.74
CA ILE A 316 1.29 13.46 -10.73
C ILE A 316 0.91 12.27 -11.61
N THR A 317 0.91 12.50 -12.92
CA THR A 317 0.65 11.53 -13.99
C THR A 317 1.91 11.33 -14.84
N SER A 318 1.85 10.42 -15.82
CA SER A 318 2.93 10.22 -16.80
C SER A 318 3.28 11.49 -17.59
N ASP A 319 2.32 12.39 -17.75
CA ASP A 319 2.45 13.59 -18.58
C ASP A 319 2.82 14.82 -17.75
N THR A 320 2.94 14.67 -16.43
CA THR A 320 3.32 15.78 -15.54
C THR A 320 4.76 16.19 -15.83
N PRO A 321 5.01 17.46 -16.22
CA PRO A 321 6.35 17.91 -16.53
C PRO A 321 7.24 17.86 -15.29
N ARG A 322 8.51 17.51 -15.50
CA ARG A 322 9.53 17.52 -14.45
C ARG A 322 10.02 18.95 -14.21
N ASP A 323 9.28 19.75 -13.44
CA ASP A 323 9.62 21.16 -13.12
C ASP A 323 10.30 21.33 -11.74
N GLY A 324 10.90 20.24 -11.24
CA GLY A 324 11.61 20.21 -9.97
C GLY A 324 13.08 20.63 -10.08
N HIS A 325 13.89 19.95 -9.28
CA HIS A 325 15.33 20.15 -9.14
C HIS A 325 16.13 19.01 -9.80
N THR A 326 15.52 18.13 -10.59
CA THR A 326 16.22 17.03 -11.25
C THR A 326 17.09 17.53 -12.41
N PHE A 327 18.10 16.75 -12.80
CA PHE A 327 19.00 17.10 -13.89
C PHE A 327 18.26 17.29 -15.22
N ASP A 328 17.17 16.56 -15.46
CA ASP A 328 16.36 16.62 -16.67
C ASP A 328 15.23 17.67 -16.58
N SER A 329 15.21 18.46 -15.52
CA SER A 329 14.11 19.40 -15.28
C SER A 329 14.00 20.51 -16.35
N VAL A 330 12.77 20.84 -16.74
CA VAL A 330 12.47 21.98 -17.63
C VAL A 330 12.58 23.34 -16.95
N ARG A 331 12.78 23.34 -15.62
CA ARG A 331 12.80 24.54 -14.78
C ARG A 331 13.94 25.49 -15.15
N GLN A 332 13.62 26.78 -15.22
CA GLN A 332 14.56 27.85 -15.59
C GLN A 332 15.01 28.69 -14.37
N LYS A 333 15.14 28.07 -13.20
CA LYS A 333 15.60 28.72 -11.97
C LYS A 333 16.07 27.72 -10.92
N GLY A 334 17.04 28.13 -10.10
CA GLY A 334 17.53 27.33 -8.98
C GLY A 334 18.69 26.44 -9.37
N THR A 335 18.91 25.41 -8.55
CA THR A 335 19.98 24.42 -8.68
C THR A 335 19.41 23.04 -8.93
N PHE A 336 20.21 22.16 -9.53
CA PHE A 336 19.78 20.85 -10.01
C PHE A 336 20.67 19.74 -9.52
N PHE A 337 20.03 18.60 -9.21
CA PHE A 337 20.69 17.37 -8.84
C PHE A 337 21.55 16.88 -10.02
N PRO A 338 22.66 16.20 -9.73
CA PRO A 338 23.51 15.68 -10.78
C PRO A 338 22.81 14.63 -11.65
N GLU A 339 23.22 14.51 -12.91
CA GLU A 339 22.67 13.54 -13.86
C GLU A 339 22.73 12.08 -13.38
N ARG A 340 23.76 11.75 -12.57
CA ARG A 340 23.93 10.40 -12.01
C ARG A 340 22.91 10.06 -10.91
N TRP A 341 22.15 11.03 -10.39
CA TRP A 341 21.20 10.81 -9.29
C TRP A 341 19.82 10.43 -9.85
N SER A 342 19.32 9.28 -9.43
CA SER A 342 17.94 8.86 -9.67
C SER A 342 16.96 9.59 -8.74
N ASP A 343 15.67 9.50 -9.06
CA ASP A 343 14.60 10.00 -8.18
C ASP A 343 14.63 9.33 -6.79
N GLN A 344 15.10 8.08 -6.73
CA GLN A 344 15.27 7.36 -5.48
C GLN A 344 16.44 7.91 -4.67
N ASP A 345 17.57 8.24 -5.29
CA ASP A 345 18.73 8.85 -4.61
C ASP A 345 18.35 10.21 -4.02
N ILE A 346 17.58 11.00 -4.77
CA ILE A 346 17.03 12.29 -4.30
C ILE A 346 16.16 12.07 -3.05
N ALA A 347 15.23 11.13 -3.10
CA ALA A 347 14.33 10.86 -1.99
C ALA A 347 15.06 10.35 -0.73
N ASP A 348 16.02 9.45 -0.91
CA ASP A 348 16.84 8.90 0.17
C ASP A 348 17.71 10.00 0.79
N ALA A 349 18.28 10.91 -0.01
CA ALA A 349 19.07 12.03 0.49
C ALA A 349 18.24 13.07 1.25
N ILE A 350 17.01 13.35 0.81
CA ILE A 350 16.06 14.21 1.54
C ILE A 350 15.72 13.58 2.90
N ALA A 351 15.38 12.30 2.92
CA ALA A 351 15.08 11.58 4.15
C ALA A 351 16.30 11.59 5.10
N ALA A 352 17.50 11.28 4.59
CA ALA A 352 18.74 11.30 5.38
C ALA A 352 19.05 12.68 5.96
N THR A 353 18.76 13.76 5.22
CA THR A 353 18.92 15.14 5.71
C THR A 353 17.98 15.46 6.86
N MET A 354 16.78 14.87 6.89
CA MET A 354 15.83 14.98 8.00
C MET A 354 16.21 14.09 9.19
N GLU A 355 16.90 12.96 8.95
CA GLU A 355 17.35 12.04 10.01
C GLU A 355 18.55 12.58 10.78
N TYR A 356 19.58 13.01 10.04
CA TYR A 356 20.88 13.42 10.60
C TYR A 356 21.43 14.63 9.82
N PRO A 357 20.90 15.84 10.03
CA PRO A 357 21.50 17.02 9.41
C PRO A 357 22.89 17.31 9.99
N ASP A 358 23.81 17.74 9.12
CA ASP A 358 25.14 18.22 9.52
C ASP A 358 25.09 19.67 10.03
N LEU A 359 24.20 20.47 9.44
CA LEU A 359 24.00 21.87 9.77
C LEU A 359 22.51 22.19 9.81
N ILE A 360 22.13 23.14 10.66
CA ILE A 360 20.77 23.69 10.70
C ILE A 360 20.75 25.21 10.80
N GLU A 361 19.70 25.79 10.26
CA GLU A 361 19.37 27.20 10.43
C GLU A 361 17.90 27.33 10.84
N SER A 362 17.64 28.11 11.88
CA SER A 362 16.30 28.49 12.31
C SER A 362 16.07 29.97 12.04
N ARG A 363 14.94 30.30 11.41
CA ARG A 363 14.43 31.67 11.24
C ARG A 363 13.10 31.80 11.96
N VAL A 364 12.44 32.96 11.82
CA VAL A 364 11.15 33.25 12.47
C VAL A 364 10.13 32.12 12.25
N VAL A 365 9.95 31.67 11.00
CA VAL A 365 9.06 30.53 10.66
C VAL A 365 9.79 29.41 9.93
N ARG A 366 10.87 29.71 9.22
CA ARG A 366 11.58 28.75 8.38
C ARG A 366 12.53 27.90 9.22
N ARG A 367 12.53 26.60 8.98
CA ARG A 367 13.53 25.63 9.42
C ARG A 367 14.30 25.14 8.20
N ILE A 368 15.61 25.05 8.33
CA ILE A 368 16.49 24.60 7.26
C ILE A 368 17.44 23.57 7.83
N ALA A 369 17.42 22.37 7.26
CA ALA A 369 18.34 21.29 7.54
C ALA A 369 19.25 21.07 6.33
N TYR A 370 20.52 20.76 6.58
CA TYR A 370 21.50 20.50 5.54
C TYR A 370 22.27 19.23 5.82
N ARG A 371 22.61 18.48 4.77
CA ARG A 371 23.45 17.29 4.88
C ARG A 371 24.26 17.07 3.61
N GLN A 372 25.52 16.69 3.76
CA GLN A 372 26.33 16.21 2.65
C GLN A 372 26.03 14.74 2.37
N VAL A 373 25.65 14.42 1.14
CA VAL A 373 25.37 13.07 0.66
C VAL A 373 26.09 12.91 -0.67
N ASP A 374 27.01 11.95 -0.76
CA ASP A 374 27.80 11.63 -1.98
C ASP A 374 28.39 12.85 -2.70
N GLY A 375 29.03 13.73 -1.91
CA GLY A 375 29.69 14.95 -2.39
C GLY A 375 28.74 16.09 -2.74
N VAL A 376 27.43 15.93 -2.53
CA VAL A 376 26.40 16.94 -2.79
C VAL A 376 25.82 17.44 -1.47
N MET A 377 25.81 18.77 -1.28
CA MET A 377 25.17 19.39 -0.12
C MET A 377 23.67 19.52 -0.37
N ILE A 378 22.85 18.78 0.38
CA ILE A 378 21.40 18.80 0.29
C ILE A 378 20.84 19.81 1.29
N THR A 379 19.78 20.52 0.91
CA THR A 379 18.97 21.32 1.82
C THR A 379 17.54 20.83 1.86
N VAL A 380 16.96 20.80 3.05
CA VAL A 380 15.54 20.53 3.28
C VAL A 380 14.96 21.69 4.09
N GLN A 381 13.86 22.25 3.60
CA GLN A 381 13.23 23.44 4.17
C GLN A 381 11.75 23.22 4.42
N TRP A 382 11.28 23.70 5.58
CA TRP A 382 9.87 23.74 5.92
C TRP A 382 9.56 24.96 6.79
N ASP A 383 8.29 25.38 6.76
CA ASP A 383 7.79 26.44 7.64
C ASP A 383 7.09 25.81 8.85
N TYR A 384 7.48 26.22 10.05
CA TYR A 384 6.81 25.88 11.30
C TYR A 384 5.88 27.02 11.71
N ILE A 385 4.57 26.76 11.70
CA ILE A 385 3.53 27.75 11.97
C ILE A 385 2.46 27.12 12.87
N LYS A 386 2.24 27.70 14.06
CA LYS A 386 1.20 27.27 15.02
C LYS A 386 1.23 25.77 15.32
N GLY A 387 2.41 25.21 15.61
CA GLY A 387 2.55 23.79 15.96
C GLY A 387 2.52 22.83 14.77
N ALA A 388 2.48 23.33 13.53
CA ALA A 388 2.44 22.50 12.33
C ALA A 388 3.58 22.83 11.38
N SER A 389 4.20 21.78 10.84
CA SER A 389 5.25 21.88 9.83
C SER A 389 4.70 21.73 8.42
N LYS A 390 4.96 22.72 7.59
CA LYS A 390 4.54 22.78 6.18
C LYS A 390 5.77 22.63 5.29
N PRO A 391 5.85 21.55 4.46
CA PRO A 391 6.91 21.40 3.48
C PRO A 391 7.09 22.67 2.64
N TYR A 392 8.33 23.10 2.42
CA TYR A 392 8.62 24.25 1.55
C TYR A 392 9.37 23.82 0.30
N THR A 393 10.57 23.25 0.44
CA THR A 393 11.36 22.75 -0.71
C THR A 393 12.49 21.84 -0.23
N ALA A 394 13.05 21.04 -1.13
CA ALA A 394 14.34 20.39 -0.95
C ALA A 394 15.10 20.40 -2.29
N TYR A 395 16.41 20.62 -2.25
CA TYR A 395 17.23 20.78 -3.44
C TYR A 395 18.74 20.65 -3.11
N PRO A 396 19.62 20.47 -4.11
CA PRO A 396 21.06 20.47 -3.89
C PRO A 396 21.59 21.91 -3.92
N VAL A 397 22.39 22.29 -2.93
CA VAL A 397 22.91 23.65 -2.80
C VAL A 397 24.17 23.86 -3.67
N TYR A 398 25.07 22.88 -3.61
CA TYR A 398 26.34 22.81 -4.34
C TYR A 398 26.90 21.38 -4.25
N GLY A 399 27.97 21.11 -4.98
CA GLY A 399 28.71 19.85 -4.90
C GLY A 399 28.94 19.23 -6.26
N ASP A 400 29.45 18.00 -6.26
CA ASP A 400 29.92 17.34 -7.47
C ASP A 400 28.77 17.06 -8.45
N GLY A 401 28.86 17.71 -9.61
CA GLY A 401 27.87 17.59 -10.70
C GLY A 401 26.58 18.38 -10.48
N VAL A 402 26.52 19.25 -9.46
CA VAL A 402 25.38 20.17 -9.29
C VAL A 402 25.45 21.26 -10.37
N GLU A 403 24.30 21.54 -10.98
CA GLU A 403 24.16 22.66 -11.91
C GLU A 403 23.31 23.78 -11.31
N ALA A 404 23.47 24.99 -11.82
CA ALA A 404 22.58 26.12 -11.53
C ALA A 404 22.09 26.75 -12.83
N TYR A 405 20.86 27.26 -12.82
CA TYR A 405 20.37 28.05 -13.94
C TYR A 405 20.91 29.49 -13.87
N ASP A 406 21.71 29.87 -14.86
CA ASP A 406 22.14 31.24 -15.07
C ASP A 406 21.05 31.99 -15.85
N LYS A 407 20.40 32.96 -15.17
CA LYS A 407 19.32 33.76 -15.77
C LYS A 407 19.81 34.67 -16.89
N SER A 408 21.04 35.17 -16.79
CA SER A 408 21.62 36.09 -17.77
C SER A 408 21.98 35.33 -19.04
N ALA A 409 22.60 34.16 -18.89
CA ALA A 409 22.98 33.30 -20.01
C ALA A 409 21.83 32.40 -20.51
N LYS A 410 20.69 32.37 -19.79
CA LYS A 410 19.52 31.50 -20.05
C LYS A 410 19.89 30.04 -20.27
N LYS A 411 20.87 29.53 -19.51
CA LYS A 411 21.38 28.16 -19.62
C LYS A 411 21.80 27.65 -18.26
N ARG A 412 21.98 26.33 -18.18
CA ARG A 412 22.58 25.68 -17.01
C ARG A 412 24.10 25.79 -17.06
N ILE A 413 24.70 25.94 -15.88
CA ILE A 413 26.15 26.01 -15.69
C ILE A 413 26.54 25.08 -14.54
N ASN A 414 27.73 24.48 -14.65
CA ASN A 414 28.33 23.75 -13.54
C ASN A 414 28.49 24.66 -12.32
N TRP A 415 27.98 24.21 -11.18
CA TRP A 415 27.85 25.03 -9.99
C TRP A 415 28.82 24.55 -8.90
N GLY A 416 30.04 25.09 -8.94
CA GLY A 416 31.11 24.78 -7.98
C GLY A 416 31.37 25.89 -6.94
N LYS A 417 30.34 26.62 -6.48
CA LYS A 417 30.57 27.68 -5.47
C LYS A 417 31.04 27.11 -4.13
N ASP A 418 31.99 27.81 -3.49
CA ASP A 418 32.41 27.54 -2.11
C ASP A 418 31.21 27.58 -1.14
N GLY A 419 30.90 26.42 -0.55
CA GLY A 419 29.77 26.23 0.36
C GLY A 419 29.76 27.15 1.58
N ASN A 420 30.95 27.61 2.01
CA ASN A 420 31.12 28.45 3.20
C ASN A 420 30.34 29.77 3.12
N ASN A 421 30.13 30.34 1.93
CA ASN A 421 29.41 31.61 1.80
C ASN A 421 27.88 31.47 1.89
N GLN A 422 27.31 30.29 1.60
CA GLN A 422 25.85 30.09 1.60
C GLN A 422 25.28 29.68 2.97
N MET A 423 26.13 29.26 3.90
CA MET A 423 25.72 28.61 5.15
C MET A 423 26.29 29.33 6.39
N THR A 424 26.68 30.59 6.26
CA THR A 424 27.29 31.40 7.34
C THR A 424 26.43 31.55 8.59
N LYS A 425 25.10 31.39 8.46
CA LYS A 425 24.15 31.44 9.57
C LYS A 425 23.76 30.07 10.11
N ALA A 426 24.21 29.00 9.48
CA ALA A 426 23.90 27.64 9.91
C ALA A 426 24.82 27.25 11.07
N ARG A 427 24.25 26.63 12.11
CA ARG A 427 25.00 26.02 13.21
C ARG A 427 25.22 24.54 12.93
N ARG A 428 26.35 24.01 13.38
CA ARG A 428 26.64 22.57 13.33
C ARG A 428 25.85 21.82 14.40
N ILE A 429 25.41 20.62 14.07
CA ILE A 429 24.78 19.70 15.03
C ILE A 429 25.84 18.70 15.47
N GLU A 430 25.95 18.45 16.77
CA GLU A 430 26.78 17.36 17.27
C GLU A 430 26.19 15.99 16.91
N PRO A 431 26.99 14.92 16.80
CA PRO A 431 26.51 13.60 16.32
C PRO A 431 25.34 13.00 17.14
N ASP A 432 25.16 13.45 18.38
CA ASP A 432 24.10 13.06 19.31
C ASP A 432 22.83 13.94 19.22
N GLY A 433 22.84 15.00 18.43
CA GLY A 433 21.63 15.74 18.05
C GLY A 433 21.10 16.73 19.09
N HIS A 434 21.98 17.22 19.97
CA HIS A 434 21.71 18.35 20.88
C HIS A 434 22.39 19.64 20.41
#